data_AF-G3I933-F1
#
_entry.id   AF-G3I933-F1
#
_cell.length_a   1.000
_cell.length_b   1.000
_cell.length_c   1.000
_cell.angle_alpha   90.00
_cell.angle_beta   90.00
_cell.angle_gamma   90.00
#
_symmetry.space_group_name_H-M   'P 1'
#
loop_
_entity.id
_entity.type
_entity.pdbx_description
1 polymer ?
#
loop_
_entity_poly.entity_id
_entity_poly.type
_entity_poly.pdbx_seq_one_letter_code
_entity_poly.pdbx_strand_id
1 'polypeptide(L)'
;MWRIWFEDEDHFHDSGNTPPCVSLHSLFQHYCYSRGGMRHTSYTCICCSGENAAVLHYGHAGAPNDRTIQDGDMWEVTGESAGGVERIDEPGLRSLRTARHLEPGMVLTVEPGIYFIDHLLDQALADPAQACFFNHEVLQRFRNFGGVRIEEDVVVTNSGMELLTCVPRTVEEIEACMAGCDKAFTPSSGPKESQL
;
A
#
# COMPACT_ATOMS: atom_id res chain seq x y z
N MET A 1 4.67 6.20 -9.65
CA MET A 1 5.10 4.84 -9.27
C MET A 1 3.98 3.86 -9.66
N TRP A 2 4.25 2.62 -10.12
CA TRP A 2 3.18 1.66 -10.47
C TRP A 2 3.07 0.55 -9.41
N ARG A 3 1.84 0.19 -9.05
CA ARG A 3 1.50 -0.70 -7.94
C ARG A 3 0.29 -1.57 -8.37
N ILE A 4 0.43 -2.90 -8.40
CA ILE A 4 -0.57 -3.84 -8.96
C ILE A 4 -1.30 -4.54 -7.82
N TRP A 5 -2.63 -4.43 -7.81
CA TRP A 5 -3.56 -5.05 -6.86
C TRP A 5 -4.02 -6.43 -7.33
N PHE A 6 -4.15 -7.39 -6.40
CA PHE A 6 -4.90 -8.63 -6.59
C PHE A 6 -5.82 -8.89 -5.38
N GLU A 7 -7.15 -8.86 -5.53
CA GLU A 7 -8.14 -9.54 -4.67
C GLU A 7 -9.08 -10.36 -5.57
N ASP A 8 -9.29 -11.63 -5.22
CA ASP A 8 -10.63 -12.20 -5.31
C ASP A 8 -10.81 -13.19 -4.15
N GLU A 9 -11.99 -13.16 -3.53
CA GLU A 9 -12.65 -14.34 -2.97
C GLU A 9 -13.79 -14.59 -3.96
N ASP A 10 -13.75 -15.74 -4.67
CA ASP A 10 -14.86 -16.40 -5.38
C ASP A 10 -14.71 -16.67 -6.89
N HIS A 11 -13.77 -16.07 -7.64
CA HIS A 11 -13.62 -16.37 -9.08
C HIS A 11 -12.33 -17.08 -9.52
N PHE A 12 -11.35 -17.29 -8.62
CA PHE A 12 -10.14 -18.08 -8.94
C PHE A 12 -10.22 -19.56 -8.55
N HIS A 13 -11.43 -20.09 -8.32
CA HIS A 13 -11.63 -21.47 -7.93
C HIS A 13 -11.28 -22.53 -9.01
N ASP A 14 -10.88 -22.16 -10.24
CA ASP A 14 -10.63 -23.14 -11.32
C ASP A 14 -9.31 -22.96 -12.12
N SER A 15 -8.37 -22.11 -11.69
CA SER A 15 -7.03 -22.16 -12.29
C SER A 15 -5.95 -21.91 -11.26
N GLY A 16 -5.34 -22.98 -10.74
CA GLY A 16 -4.23 -22.92 -9.77
C GLY A 16 -2.94 -22.33 -10.35
N ASN A 17 -2.99 -21.08 -10.82
CA ASN A 17 -1.94 -20.43 -11.60
C ASN A 17 -1.64 -19.00 -11.15
N THR A 18 -1.99 -18.63 -9.91
CA THR A 18 -1.57 -17.35 -9.31
C THR A 18 -0.04 -17.37 -9.17
N PRO A 19 0.70 -16.43 -9.80
CA PRO A 19 2.15 -16.44 -9.75
C PRO A 19 2.64 -16.16 -8.31
N PRO A 20 3.70 -16.83 -7.84
CA PRO A 20 4.24 -16.58 -6.50
C PRO A 20 4.75 -15.13 -6.37
N CYS A 21 4.89 -14.61 -5.14
CA CYS A 21 5.35 -13.24 -4.89
C CYS A 21 6.65 -12.88 -5.62
N VAL A 22 7.60 -13.82 -5.69
CA VAL A 22 8.86 -13.70 -6.43
C VAL A 22 8.64 -13.42 -7.93
N SER A 23 7.60 -14.02 -8.51
CA SER A 23 7.27 -13.84 -9.92
C SER A 23 6.69 -12.45 -10.18
N LEU A 24 5.85 -11.90 -9.30
CA LEU A 24 5.34 -10.53 -9.42
C LEU A 24 6.47 -9.50 -9.29
N HIS A 25 7.36 -9.68 -8.31
CA HIS A 25 8.57 -8.87 -8.15
C HIS A 25 9.38 -8.83 -9.45
N SER A 26 9.64 -9.99 -10.04
CA SER A 26 10.43 -10.14 -11.25
C SER A 26 9.73 -9.53 -12.48
N LEU A 27 8.42 -9.73 -12.61
CA LEU A 27 7.60 -9.16 -13.69
C LEU A 27 7.58 -7.63 -13.64
N PHE A 28 7.39 -7.06 -12.45
CA PHE A 28 7.41 -5.62 -12.23
C PHE A 28 8.76 -5.01 -12.63
N GLN A 29 9.86 -5.55 -12.11
CA GLN A 29 11.20 -5.07 -12.46
C GLN A 29 11.49 -5.23 -13.95
N HIS A 30 11.11 -6.36 -14.54
CA HIS A 30 11.26 -6.58 -15.97
C HIS A 30 10.49 -5.55 -16.79
N TYR A 31 9.25 -5.23 -16.43
CA TYR A 31 8.44 -4.20 -17.10
C TYR A 31 9.09 -2.82 -16.97
N CYS A 32 9.45 -2.39 -15.76
CA CYS A 32 10.11 -1.12 -15.51
C CYS A 32 11.42 -0.98 -16.29
N TYR A 33 12.23 -2.04 -16.35
CA TYR A 33 13.47 -2.04 -17.11
C TYR A 33 13.24 -2.02 -18.62
N SER A 34 12.45 -2.96 -19.14
CA SER A 34 12.28 -3.18 -20.57
C SER A 34 11.44 -2.10 -21.27
N ARG A 35 10.42 -1.56 -20.59
CA ARG A 35 9.52 -0.54 -21.15
C ARG A 35 9.87 0.87 -20.68
N GLY A 36 10.31 1.02 -19.43
CA GLY A 36 10.62 2.31 -18.82
C GLY A 36 12.10 2.69 -18.81
N GLY A 37 13.01 1.78 -19.18
CA GLY A 37 14.46 2.02 -19.09
C GLY A 37 15.00 2.11 -17.66
N MET A 38 14.19 1.74 -16.66
CA MET A 38 14.55 1.83 -15.24
C MET A 38 15.42 0.65 -14.82
N ARG A 39 16.75 0.83 -14.79
CA ARG A 39 17.70 -0.22 -14.38
C ARG A 39 17.68 -0.54 -12.89
N HIS A 40 17.26 0.42 -12.06
CA HIS A 40 17.24 0.30 -10.61
C HIS A 40 15.87 0.67 -10.07
N THR A 41 15.43 -0.02 -9.02
CA THR A 41 14.29 0.38 -8.21
C THR A 41 14.76 1.34 -7.11
N SER A 42 13.88 2.24 -6.66
CA SER A 42 14.18 3.19 -5.58
C SER A 42 14.38 2.51 -4.23
N TYR A 43 13.77 1.34 -4.03
CA TYR A 43 13.90 0.48 -2.86
C TYR A 43 13.62 -0.99 -3.25
N THR A 44 13.81 -1.92 -2.32
CA THR A 44 13.51 -3.35 -2.53
C THR A 44 12.00 -3.55 -2.61
N CYS A 45 11.48 -4.07 -3.72
CA CYS A 45 10.03 -4.24 -3.87
C CYS A 45 9.47 -5.16 -2.78
N ILE A 46 8.37 -4.73 -2.18
CA ILE A 46 7.64 -5.50 -1.18
C ILE A 46 6.49 -6.18 -1.91
N CYS A 47 6.56 -7.51 -1.98
CA CYS A 47 5.55 -8.34 -2.60
C CYS A 47 5.12 -9.35 -1.54
N CYS A 48 4.22 -8.91 -0.66
CA CYS A 48 3.67 -9.71 0.42
C CYS A 48 2.31 -10.29 0.04
N SER A 49 1.87 -11.30 0.79
CA SER A 49 0.57 -11.93 0.66
C SER A 49 0.11 -12.41 2.04
N GLY A 50 -1.20 -12.37 2.30
CA GLY A 50 -1.85 -12.79 3.55
C GLY A 50 -1.27 -12.08 4.78
N GLU A 51 -1.04 -12.81 5.87
CA GLU A 51 -0.45 -12.26 7.11
C GLU A 51 0.86 -11.47 6.93
N ASN A 52 1.66 -11.74 5.89
CA ASN A 52 2.88 -10.97 5.61
C ASN A 52 2.59 -9.51 5.24
N ALA A 53 1.36 -9.19 4.85
CA ALA A 53 0.90 -7.82 4.60
C ALA A 53 0.77 -6.96 5.86
N ALA A 54 0.91 -7.56 7.04
CA ALA A 54 1.08 -6.84 8.29
C ALA A 54 2.56 -6.46 8.57
N VAL A 55 3.49 -6.91 7.73
CA VAL A 55 4.94 -6.65 7.89
C VAL A 55 5.34 -5.48 6.99
N LEU A 56 5.39 -4.28 7.59
CA LEU A 56 5.54 -2.99 6.89
C LEU A 56 6.69 -2.93 5.87
N HIS A 57 7.82 -3.57 6.17
CA HIS A 57 9.03 -3.63 5.31
C HIS A 57 9.42 -5.08 4.94
N TYR A 58 8.45 -5.92 4.57
CA TYR A 58 8.71 -7.26 4.06
C TYR A 58 9.57 -7.25 2.78
N GLY A 59 10.22 -8.37 2.43
CA GLY A 59 11.06 -8.48 1.23
C GLY A 59 12.56 -8.24 1.45
N HIS A 60 13.00 -7.92 2.68
CA HIS A 60 14.42 -7.91 3.03
C HIS A 60 14.99 -9.34 3.13
N ALA A 61 16.31 -9.50 3.25
CA ALA A 61 16.97 -10.81 3.22
C ALA A 61 16.52 -11.82 4.29
N GLY A 62 15.86 -11.36 5.37
CA GLY A 62 15.29 -12.22 6.42
C GLY A 62 13.83 -12.62 6.18
N ALA A 63 13.20 -12.08 5.13
CA ALA A 63 11.82 -12.35 4.72
C ALA A 63 11.70 -12.13 3.19
N PRO A 64 12.36 -12.96 2.36
CA PRO A 64 12.79 -12.61 1.00
C PRO A 64 11.71 -12.77 -0.09
N ASN A 65 10.46 -12.44 0.20
CA ASN A 65 9.33 -12.56 -0.74
C ASN A 65 9.04 -14.00 -1.23
N ASP A 66 9.24 -15.03 -0.40
CA ASP A 66 9.17 -16.45 -0.80
C ASP A 66 7.82 -17.14 -0.57
N ARG A 67 6.82 -16.43 -0.03
CA ARG A 67 5.46 -16.95 0.15
C ARG A 67 4.70 -17.08 -1.18
N THR A 68 3.96 -18.17 -1.36
CA THR A 68 2.97 -18.34 -2.43
C THR A 68 1.69 -17.58 -2.10
N ILE A 69 1.25 -16.73 -3.04
CA ILE A 69 0.00 -15.96 -2.95
C ILE A 69 -1.19 -16.91 -2.96
N GLN A 70 -2.12 -16.71 -2.04
CA GLN A 70 -3.42 -17.38 -1.97
C GLN A 70 -4.54 -16.42 -2.36
N ASP A 71 -5.69 -16.98 -2.71
CA ASP A 71 -6.94 -16.22 -2.90
C ASP A 71 -7.25 -15.43 -1.61
N GLY A 72 -7.60 -14.14 -1.73
CA GLY A 72 -7.87 -13.24 -0.59
C GLY A 72 -6.67 -12.55 0.10
N ASP A 73 -5.47 -12.56 -0.47
CA ASP A 73 -4.25 -11.98 0.13
C ASP A 73 -4.02 -10.46 -0.17
N MET A 74 -3.64 -9.63 0.82
CA MET A 74 -3.43 -8.14 0.71
C MET A 74 -1.94 -7.66 0.72
N TRP A 75 -1.60 -6.37 0.47
CA TRP A 75 -0.18 -5.89 0.31
C TRP A 75 0.20 -4.37 0.54
N GLU A 76 1.52 -4.01 0.63
CA GLU A 76 2.10 -2.74 1.25
C GLU A 76 3.57 -2.26 0.83
N VAL A 77 3.97 -0.93 0.76
CA VAL A 77 5.40 -0.35 0.99
C VAL A 77 5.56 1.09 1.64
N THR A 78 6.65 1.46 2.41
CA THR A 78 6.96 2.80 3.09
C THR A 78 8.42 3.36 2.91
N GLY A 79 8.70 4.70 3.00
CA GLY A 79 10.06 5.33 2.91
C GLY A 79 10.32 6.69 3.64
N GLU A 80 11.57 7.05 4.04
CA GLU A 80 12.07 8.03 5.07
C GLU A 80 12.38 9.51 4.64
N SER A 81 12.36 10.51 5.55
CA SER A 81 12.63 11.96 5.27
C SER A 81 13.60 12.65 6.25
N ALA A 82 14.26 13.74 5.79
CA ALA A 82 15.40 14.43 6.41
C ALA A 82 15.08 15.80 7.08
N GLY A 83 15.56 15.97 8.32
CA GLY A 83 15.90 17.18 9.12
C GLY A 83 15.16 18.52 8.99
N GLY A 84 14.73 19.11 10.14
CA GLY A 84 14.44 20.55 10.26
C GLY A 84 13.33 20.99 11.23
N VAL A 85 12.52 20.06 11.74
CA VAL A 85 11.42 20.33 12.69
C VAL A 85 11.48 19.28 13.81
N GLU A 86 11.21 19.66 15.05
CA GLU A 86 11.12 18.71 16.16
C GLU A 86 10.02 17.67 15.88
N ARG A 87 10.34 16.41 16.15
CA ARG A 87 9.40 15.31 15.94
C ARG A 87 8.36 15.33 17.05
N ILE A 88 7.10 15.13 16.67
CA ILE A 88 6.00 14.96 17.62
C ILE A 88 6.11 13.57 18.25
N ASP A 89 6.29 13.48 19.56
CA ASP A 89 6.43 12.19 20.27
C ASP A 89 5.09 11.64 20.81
N GLU A 90 4.03 11.83 20.03
CA GLU A 90 2.71 11.27 20.34
C GLU A 90 2.54 9.88 19.69
N PRO A 91 1.81 8.93 20.31
CA PRO A 91 1.43 7.68 19.67
C PRO A 91 0.78 7.94 18.30
N GLY A 92 1.19 7.19 17.28
CA GLY A 92 0.72 7.37 15.90
C GLY A 92 1.46 8.47 15.11
N LEU A 93 1.93 9.55 15.74
CA LEU A 93 2.60 10.66 15.05
C LEU A 93 4.13 10.56 15.06
N ARG A 94 4.73 9.87 16.05
CA ARG A 94 6.20 9.75 16.18
C ARG A 94 6.89 9.09 14.98
N SER A 95 6.16 8.25 14.26
CA SER A 95 6.64 7.55 13.06
C SER A 95 6.55 8.41 11.79
N LEU A 96 5.89 9.57 11.84
CA LEU A 96 5.89 10.51 10.72
C LEU A 96 7.30 10.96 10.39
N ARG A 97 7.58 11.04 9.10
CA ARG A 97 8.92 11.29 8.59
C ARG A 97 9.17 12.78 8.31
N THR A 98 8.11 13.58 8.29
CA THR A 98 8.16 15.04 8.22
C THR A 98 7.12 15.63 9.16
N ALA A 99 7.46 16.74 9.80
CA ALA A 99 6.55 17.60 10.57
C ALA A 99 6.49 19.02 9.98
N ARG A 100 7.01 19.20 8.76
CA ARG A 100 7.03 20.50 8.05
C ARG A 100 5.63 20.84 7.52
N HIS A 101 5.34 22.14 7.44
CA HIS A 101 4.20 22.61 6.66
C HIS A 101 4.40 22.31 5.17
N LEU A 102 3.29 22.03 4.47
CA LEU A 102 3.29 21.78 3.03
C LEU A 102 3.50 23.11 2.28
N GLU A 103 4.44 23.11 1.34
CA GLU A 103 4.69 24.24 0.45
C GLU A 103 4.60 23.78 -1.01
N PRO A 104 4.14 24.63 -1.94
CA PRO A 104 4.11 24.29 -3.37
C PRO A 104 5.47 23.81 -3.89
N GLY A 105 5.45 22.73 -4.67
CA GLY A 105 6.64 22.05 -5.19
C GLY A 105 7.16 20.93 -4.30
N MET A 106 6.65 20.74 -3.08
CA MET A 106 6.92 19.54 -2.29
C MET A 106 6.27 18.31 -2.93
N VAL A 107 6.95 17.17 -2.85
CA VAL A 107 6.44 15.87 -3.29
C VAL A 107 6.34 14.96 -2.07
N LEU A 108 5.19 14.31 -1.89
CA LEU A 108 4.92 13.44 -0.74
C LEU A 108 4.21 12.16 -1.17
N THR A 109 4.35 11.15 -0.34
CA THR A 109 3.49 9.97 -0.34
C THR A 109 2.28 10.22 0.55
N VAL A 110 1.09 9.84 0.09
CA VAL A 110 -0.12 9.72 0.92
C VAL A 110 -0.43 8.24 1.00
N GLU A 111 -0.11 7.64 2.15
CA GLU A 111 -0.01 6.18 2.27
C GLU A 111 -0.70 5.59 3.52
N PRO A 112 -1.98 5.90 3.78
CA PRO A 112 -2.70 5.33 4.92
C PRO A 112 -2.81 3.81 4.80
N GLY A 113 -2.79 3.13 5.96
CA GLY A 113 -3.03 1.70 6.03
C GLY A 113 -3.56 1.22 7.37
N ILE A 114 -4.19 0.04 7.32
CA ILE A 114 -4.77 -0.66 8.48
C ILE A 114 -4.21 -2.08 8.50
N TYR A 115 -3.70 -2.49 9.66
CA TYR A 115 -3.02 -3.77 9.85
C TYR A 115 -3.52 -4.46 11.10
N PHE A 116 -3.67 -5.78 11.03
CA PHE A 116 -3.95 -6.63 12.17
C PHE A 116 -2.66 -7.28 12.65
N ILE A 117 -1.85 -6.49 13.38
CA ILE A 117 -0.54 -6.93 13.90
C ILE A 117 -0.72 -7.54 15.28
N ASP A 118 -0.47 -8.84 15.39
CA ASP A 118 -0.77 -9.60 16.61
C ASP A 118 -0.17 -9.02 17.87
N HIS A 119 1.12 -8.65 17.82
CA HIS A 119 1.81 -8.11 18.98
C HIS A 119 1.20 -6.78 19.48
N LEU A 120 0.72 -5.93 18.57
CA LEU A 120 0.09 -4.66 18.94
C LEU A 120 -1.34 -4.85 19.43
N LEU A 121 -2.08 -5.78 18.81
CA LEU A 121 -3.43 -6.15 19.25
C LEU A 121 -3.37 -6.75 20.66
N ASP A 122 -2.44 -7.66 20.93
CA ASP A 122 -2.29 -8.29 22.24
C ASP A 122 -1.96 -7.27 23.33
N GLN A 123 -1.10 -6.28 23.03
CA GLN A 123 -0.82 -5.17 23.94
C GLN A 123 -2.08 -4.33 24.23
N ALA A 124 -2.83 -3.97 23.19
CA ALA A 124 -4.04 -3.14 23.33
C ALA A 124 -5.17 -3.87 24.08
N LEU A 125 -5.32 -5.18 23.86
CA LEU A 125 -6.31 -6.00 24.58
C LEU A 125 -5.92 -6.25 26.04
N ALA A 126 -4.63 -6.13 26.38
CA ALA A 126 -4.14 -6.24 27.76
C ALA A 126 -4.31 -4.94 28.56
N ASP A 127 -4.43 -3.78 27.90
CA ASP A 127 -4.69 -2.49 28.55
C ASP A 127 -6.21 -2.23 28.66
N PRO A 128 -6.81 -2.18 29.86
CA PRO A 128 -8.24 -1.91 30.03
C PRO A 128 -8.71 -0.58 29.44
N ALA A 129 -7.82 0.42 29.32
CA ALA A 129 -8.14 1.71 28.71
C ALA A 129 -8.31 1.63 27.19
N GLN A 130 -7.71 0.62 26.55
CA GLN A 130 -7.81 0.39 25.10
C GLN A 130 -8.74 -0.77 24.77
N ALA A 131 -8.70 -1.85 25.54
CA ALA A 131 -9.51 -3.05 25.37
C ALA A 131 -11.01 -2.76 25.29
N CYS A 132 -11.49 -1.72 25.99
CA CYS A 132 -12.90 -1.32 25.97
C CYS A 132 -13.42 -0.87 24.59
N PHE A 133 -12.52 -0.56 23.65
CA PHE A 133 -12.88 -0.19 22.28
C PHE A 133 -12.97 -1.40 21.33
N PHE A 134 -12.59 -2.61 21.77
CA PHE A 134 -12.55 -3.80 20.91
C PHE A 134 -13.72 -4.73 21.18
N ASN A 135 -14.38 -5.14 20.09
CA ASN A 135 -15.20 -6.35 20.11
C ASN A 135 -14.31 -7.56 19.84
N HIS A 136 -14.03 -8.35 20.87
CA HIS A 136 -13.12 -9.49 20.80
C HIS A 136 -13.58 -10.57 19.80
N GLU A 137 -14.89 -10.84 19.73
CA GLU A 137 -15.44 -11.87 18.82
C GLU A 137 -15.24 -11.46 17.36
N VAL A 138 -15.45 -10.19 17.05
CA VAL A 138 -15.24 -9.66 15.69
C VAL A 138 -13.75 -9.58 15.37
N LEU A 139 -12.93 -9.08 16.29
CA LEU A 139 -11.49 -8.93 16.09
C LEU A 139 -10.81 -10.26 15.78
N GLN A 140 -11.26 -11.36 16.39
CA GLN A 140 -10.70 -12.69 16.15
C GLN A 140 -10.79 -13.11 14.68
N ARG A 141 -11.80 -12.64 13.94
CA ARG A 141 -11.98 -12.92 12.51
C ARG A 141 -10.92 -12.24 11.63
N PHE A 142 -10.30 -11.17 12.12
CA PHE A 142 -9.31 -10.40 11.37
C PHE A 142 -7.86 -10.70 11.79
N ARG A 143 -7.66 -11.59 12.78
CA ARG A 143 -6.33 -12.13 13.06
C ARG A 143 -5.81 -12.84 11.80
N ASN A 144 -4.53 -12.64 11.48
CA ASN A 144 -3.87 -13.13 10.27
C ASN A 144 -4.42 -12.60 8.93
N PHE A 145 -5.32 -11.61 8.96
CA PHE A 145 -5.78 -10.92 7.74
C PHE A 145 -4.61 -10.22 7.02
N GLY A 146 -3.60 -9.77 7.78
CA GLY A 146 -2.51 -8.96 7.26
C GLY A 146 -2.85 -7.49 7.38
N GLY A 147 -2.92 -6.79 6.25
CA GLY A 147 -3.33 -5.39 6.21
C GLY A 147 -3.36 -4.80 4.81
N VAL A 148 -3.86 -3.58 4.72
CA VAL A 148 -4.09 -2.86 3.47
C VAL A 148 -3.42 -1.50 3.55
N ARG A 149 -2.69 -1.12 2.50
CA ARG A 149 -2.17 0.23 2.30
C ARG A 149 -2.45 0.74 0.90
N ILE A 150 -3.04 1.92 0.80
CA ILE A 150 -3.21 2.62 -0.47
C ILE A 150 -2.21 3.78 -0.48
N GLU A 151 -1.27 3.76 -1.42
CA GLU A 151 -0.25 4.81 -1.55
C GLU A 151 -0.35 5.57 -2.87
N GLU A 152 -0.28 6.89 -2.74
CA GLU A 152 -0.26 7.86 -3.82
C GLU A 152 0.98 8.75 -3.75
N ASP A 153 1.56 9.05 -4.91
CA ASP A 153 2.56 10.11 -5.05
C ASP A 153 1.82 11.40 -5.42
N VAL A 154 1.99 12.47 -4.64
CA VAL A 154 1.36 13.77 -4.90
C VAL A 154 2.39 14.91 -4.91
N VAL A 155 2.13 15.92 -5.73
CA VAL A 155 2.86 17.20 -5.72
C VAL A 155 1.97 18.27 -5.13
N VAL A 156 2.46 19.02 -4.16
CA VAL A 156 1.74 20.18 -3.60
C VAL A 156 1.78 21.31 -4.63
N THR A 157 0.62 21.90 -4.91
CA THR A 157 0.48 23.07 -5.81
C THR A 157 0.10 24.31 -5.01
N ASN A 158 0.01 25.47 -5.66
CA ASN A 158 -0.39 26.73 -5.00
C ASN A 158 -1.82 26.68 -4.43
N SER A 159 -2.69 25.81 -4.94
CA SER A 159 -4.10 25.73 -4.59
C SER A 159 -4.55 24.34 -4.10
N GLY A 160 -3.64 23.38 -3.97
CA GLY A 160 -3.98 22.02 -3.57
C GLY A 160 -2.86 21.02 -3.87
N MET A 161 -3.20 19.96 -4.60
CA MET A 161 -2.24 18.93 -5.01
C MET A 161 -2.51 18.43 -6.43
N GLU A 162 -1.49 17.87 -7.06
CA GLU A 162 -1.56 17.09 -8.29
C GLU A 162 -1.19 15.64 -8.00
N LEU A 163 -2.04 14.70 -8.44
CA LEU A 163 -1.82 13.27 -8.29
C LEU A 163 -0.91 12.75 -9.42
N LEU A 164 0.20 12.09 -9.05
CA LEU A 164 1.15 11.50 -10.00
C LEU A 164 0.91 10.01 -10.27
N THR A 165 0.21 9.34 -9.36
CA THR A 165 -0.07 7.91 -9.44
C THR A 165 -1.40 7.65 -10.15
N CYS A 166 -1.43 6.61 -10.98
CA CYS A 166 -2.56 6.32 -11.87
C CYS A 166 -2.77 4.81 -11.94
N VAL A 167 -3.44 4.24 -10.95
CA VAL A 167 -3.77 2.81 -10.85
C VAL A 167 -5.22 2.64 -10.37
N PRO A 168 -5.88 1.48 -10.61
CA PRO A 168 -7.20 1.18 -10.08
C PRO A 168 -7.29 1.37 -8.56
N ARG A 169 -8.38 1.96 -8.07
CA ARG A 169 -8.56 2.28 -6.63
C ARG A 169 -9.86 1.79 -6.04
N THR A 170 -10.98 1.93 -6.74
CA THR A 170 -12.24 1.39 -6.22
C THR A 170 -12.22 -0.13 -6.33
N VAL A 171 -13.01 -0.80 -5.49
CA VAL A 171 -13.16 -2.26 -5.53
C VAL A 171 -13.52 -2.70 -6.96
N GLU A 172 -14.48 -2.02 -7.58
CA GLU A 172 -14.94 -2.34 -8.93
C GLU A 172 -13.86 -2.11 -10.01
N GLU A 173 -13.01 -1.09 -9.85
CA GLU A 173 -11.89 -0.84 -10.77
C GLU A 173 -10.82 -1.92 -10.65
N ILE A 174 -10.53 -2.36 -9.43
CA ILE A 174 -9.55 -3.41 -9.14
C ILE A 174 -10.05 -4.74 -9.71
N GLU A 175 -11.26 -5.17 -9.36
CA GLU A 175 -11.90 -6.38 -9.86
C GLU A 175 -11.93 -6.39 -11.41
N ALA A 176 -12.35 -5.28 -12.03
CA ALA A 176 -12.39 -5.19 -13.49
C ALA A 176 -11.00 -5.29 -14.13
N CYS A 177 -9.98 -4.65 -13.55
CA CYS A 177 -8.60 -4.72 -14.04
C CYS A 177 -8.07 -6.15 -13.95
N MET A 178 -8.33 -6.84 -12.84
CA MET A 178 -7.86 -8.20 -12.59
C MET A 178 -8.54 -9.24 -13.48
N ALA A 179 -9.83 -9.05 -13.77
CA ALA A 179 -10.58 -9.86 -14.72
C ALA A 179 -10.12 -9.68 -16.18
N GLY A 180 -9.13 -8.81 -16.45
CA GLY A 180 -8.63 -8.53 -17.79
C GLY A 180 -9.59 -7.71 -18.64
N CYS A 181 -10.52 -6.96 -18.02
CA CYS A 181 -11.38 -6.05 -18.75
C CYS A 181 -10.56 -4.86 -19.27
N ASP A 182 -10.46 -4.73 -20.60
CA ASP A 182 -9.86 -3.57 -21.27
C ASP A 182 -10.74 -2.32 -21.11
N LYS A 183 -10.82 -1.76 -19.90
CA LYS A 183 -11.21 -0.36 -19.72
C LYS A 183 -9.93 0.43 -19.58
N ALA A 184 -9.57 1.17 -20.61
CA ALA A 184 -8.53 2.18 -20.50
C ALA A 184 -8.90 3.11 -19.32
N PHE A 185 -8.18 2.99 -18.21
CA PHE A 185 -8.39 3.84 -17.05
C PHE A 185 -8.12 5.28 -17.48
N THR A 186 -9.17 6.09 -17.52
CA THR A 186 -9.07 7.53 -17.77
C THR A 186 -8.87 8.21 -16.42
N PRO A 187 -7.72 8.87 -16.17
CA PRO A 187 -7.52 9.59 -14.92
C PRO A 187 -8.62 10.62 -14.72
N SER A 188 -9.16 10.72 -13.50
CA SER A 188 -10.08 11.78 -13.16
C SER A 188 -9.31 13.11 -13.14
N SER A 189 -9.37 13.86 -14.24
CA SER A 189 -8.97 15.26 -14.20
C SER A 189 -10.03 16.01 -13.39
N GLY A 190 -9.66 16.45 -12.19
CA GLY A 190 -10.42 17.49 -11.49
C GLY A 190 -10.67 18.69 -12.41
N PRO A 191 -11.69 19.52 -12.13
CA PRO A 191 -12.05 20.63 -13.01
C PRO A 191 -10.83 21.52 -13.24
N LYS A 192 -10.40 21.62 -14.49
CA LYS A 192 -9.42 22.62 -14.91
C LYS A 192 -10.13 23.96 -14.83
N GLU A 193 -9.92 24.70 -13.74
CA GLU A 193 -10.28 26.12 -13.72
C GLU A 193 -9.52 26.80 -14.87
N SER A 194 -10.29 27.26 -15.84
CA SER A 194 -9.82 28.07 -16.95
C SER A 194 -9.23 29.36 -16.39
N GLN A 195 -7.94 29.58 -16.62
CA GLN A 195 -7.31 30.87 -16.40
C GLN A 195 -8.02 31.94 -17.23
N LEU A 196 -8.58 32.93 -16.54
CA LEU A 196 -8.81 34.29 -17.01
C LEU A 196 -8.13 35.25 -16.03
#